data_AF-A0A0G0Y1L4-F1
#
_entry.id   AF-A0A0G0Y1L4-F1
#
_cell.length_a   1.000
_cell.length_b   1.000
_cell.length_c   1.000
_cell.angle_alpha   90.00
_cell.angle_beta   90.00
_cell.angle_gamma   90.00
#
_symmetry.space_group_name_H-M   'P 1'
#
loop_
_entity.id
_entity.type
_entity.pdbx_description
1 polymer ?
#
loop_
_entity_poly.entity_id
_entity_poly.type
_entity_poly.pdbx_seq_one_letter_code
_entity_poly.pdbx_strand_id
1 'polypeptide(L)'
;MMKLNFLHGAKKRFGQHFIVESSIIETLVKFIMPQAEDIMIEIGPGLGALTFAILPYVNHLQAIELDRDLAMHLTLSKDPKLTIHQLDALRYDFKKGVDKNKKIRVIGNLPYNISTPLLFHLLSFSEYIQDMHFMLQKEVAERLVGKCSTKAYGRLSVMVG
;
A
#
# COMPACT_ATOMS: atom_id res chain seq x y z
N MET A 1 -18.52 -26.78 9.19
CA MET A 1 -17.17 -26.38 9.69
C MET A 1 -16.13 -26.90 8.71
N MET A 2 -15.60 -26.04 7.85
CA MET A 2 -14.51 -26.39 6.93
C MET A 2 -13.28 -25.59 7.37
N LYS A 3 -12.39 -26.23 8.12
CA LYS A 3 -11.07 -25.66 8.44
C LYS A 3 -10.25 -25.68 7.14
N LEU A 4 -10.22 -24.57 6.42
CA LEU A 4 -9.21 -24.35 5.39
C LEU A 4 -7.86 -24.21 6.11
N ASN A 5 -7.04 -25.25 6.06
CA ASN A 5 -5.66 -25.23 6.52
C ASN A 5 -4.85 -24.28 5.63
N PHE A 6 -4.82 -22.99 5.98
CA PHE A 6 -3.87 -22.03 5.43
C PHE A 6 -2.47 -22.35 5.98
N LEU A 7 -1.82 -23.35 5.40
CA LEU A 7 -0.37 -23.53 5.47
C LEU A 7 0.32 -22.63 4.43
N HIS A 8 -0.09 -21.37 4.33
CA HIS A 8 0.68 -20.32 3.65
C HIS A 8 1.24 -19.40 4.74
N GLY A 9 2.31 -19.85 5.40
CA GLY A 9 3.10 -18.99 6.25
C GLY A 9 3.63 -17.80 5.45
N ALA A 10 3.80 -16.65 6.10
CA ALA A 10 4.45 -15.48 5.51
C ALA A 10 5.73 -15.91 4.78
N LYS A 11 5.79 -15.68 3.47
CA LYS A 11 6.96 -16.05 2.68
C LYS A 11 8.07 -15.08 3.06
N LYS A 12 9.06 -15.54 3.83
CA LYS A 12 10.20 -14.72 4.31
C LYS A 12 10.86 -13.90 3.19
N ARG A 13 10.95 -14.45 1.96
CA ARG A 13 11.51 -13.77 0.79
C ARG A 13 10.76 -12.49 0.38
N PHE A 14 9.49 -12.38 0.74
CA PHE A 14 8.63 -11.23 0.43
C PHE A 14 8.43 -10.30 1.63
N GLY A 15 9.09 -10.56 2.78
CA GLY A 15 9.02 -9.67 3.94
C GLY A 15 7.60 -9.43 4.46
N GLN A 16 6.68 -10.39 4.27
CA GLN A 16 5.26 -10.23 4.56
C GLN A 16 5.00 -10.13 6.08
N HIS A 17 4.33 -9.06 6.49
CA HIS A 17 3.77 -8.89 7.83
C HIS A 17 2.30 -8.51 7.69
N PHE A 18 1.39 -9.42 8.08
CA PHE A 18 -0.04 -9.16 7.94
C PHE A 18 -0.56 -8.37 9.14
N ILE A 19 -1.35 -7.32 8.86
CA ILE A 19 -2.11 -6.60 9.89
C ILE A 19 -3.30 -7.50 10.25
N VAL A 20 -3.38 -7.90 11.51
CA VAL A 20 -4.48 -8.73 12.03
C VAL A 20 -5.33 -8.00 13.07
N GLU A 21 -4.86 -6.86 13.57
CA GLU A 21 -5.51 -6.12 14.64
C GLU A 21 -6.49 -5.09 14.07
N SER A 22 -7.78 -5.26 14.35
CA SER A 22 -8.84 -4.39 13.83
C SER A 22 -8.70 -2.94 14.28
N SER A 23 -8.20 -2.68 15.50
CA SER A 23 -7.97 -1.33 16.03
C SER A 23 -6.99 -0.52 15.16
N ILE A 24 -5.94 -1.17 14.64
CA ILE A 24 -4.94 -0.57 13.76
C ILE A 24 -5.59 -0.28 12.41
N ILE A 25 -6.36 -1.21 11.86
CA ILE A 25 -7.06 -1.04 10.59
C ILE A 25 -8.05 0.14 10.66
N GLU A 26 -8.86 0.20 11.71
CA GLU A 26 -9.79 1.32 11.94
C GLU A 26 -9.07 2.66 12.06
N THR A 27 -7.92 2.66 12.74
CA THR A 27 -7.08 3.86 12.87
C THR A 27 -6.53 4.30 11.52
N LEU A 28 -6.03 3.37 10.70
CA LEU A 28 -5.56 3.66 9.34
C LEU A 28 -6.67 4.22 8.46
N VAL A 29 -7.86 3.62 8.47
CA VAL A 29 -9.02 4.12 7.70
C VAL A 29 -9.38 5.55 8.12
N LYS A 30 -9.37 5.84 9.43
CA LYS A 30 -9.61 7.20 9.96
C LYS A 30 -8.56 8.21 9.52
N PHE A 31 -7.28 7.82 9.43
CA PHE A 31 -6.23 8.71 8.95
C PHE A 31 -6.31 8.94 7.43
N ILE A 32 -6.60 7.88 6.67
CA ILE A 32 -6.72 7.95 5.21
C ILE A 32 -7.94 8.78 4.82
N MET A 33 -9.05 8.71 5.56
CA MET A 33 -10.32 9.38 5.23
C MET A 33 -10.75 9.15 3.77
N PRO A 34 -10.88 7.88 3.32
CA PRO A 34 -11.23 7.57 1.94
C PRO A 34 -12.60 8.15 1.57
N GLN A 35 -12.72 8.67 0.35
CA GLN A 35 -13.94 9.22 -0.23
C GLN A 35 -14.35 8.47 -1.48
N ALA A 36 -15.65 8.48 -1.82
CA ALA A 36 -16.20 7.74 -2.96
C ALA A 36 -15.45 8.02 -4.28
N GLU A 37 -15.05 9.27 -4.49
CA GLU A 37 -14.43 9.77 -5.71
C GLU A 37 -12.91 9.63 -5.76
N ASP A 38 -12.29 9.12 -4.69
CA ASP A 38 -10.84 8.92 -4.61
C ASP A 38 -10.38 7.83 -5.59
N ILE A 39 -9.28 8.09 -6.28
CA ILE A 39 -8.60 7.09 -7.09
C ILE A 39 -7.53 6.42 -6.23
N MET A 40 -7.86 5.28 -5.63
CA MET A 40 -7.01 4.63 -4.65
C MET A 40 -6.25 3.43 -5.23
N ILE A 41 -4.97 3.34 -4.85
CA ILE A 41 -4.10 2.20 -5.15
C ILE A 41 -3.51 1.67 -3.84
N GLU A 42 -3.76 0.41 -3.53
CA GLU A 42 -3.13 -0.31 -2.43
C GLU A 42 -1.94 -1.13 -2.94
N ILE A 43 -0.78 -0.98 -2.29
CA ILE A 43 0.41 -1.80 -2.57
C ILE A 43 0.60 -2.83 -1.47
N GLY A 44 0.71 -4.09 -1.87
CA GLY A 44 0.89 -5.21 -0.95
C GLY A 44 -0.33 -5.45 -0.06
N PRO A 45 -1.54 -5.67 -0.63
CA PRO A 45 -2.77 -5.90 0.14
C PRO A 45 -2.69 -7.15 1.04
N GLY A 46 -1.83 -8.12 0.70
CA GLY A 46 -1.69 -9.35 1.48
C GLY A 46 -2.99 -10.14 1.54
N LEU A 47 -3.49 -10.39 2.75
CA LEU A 47 -4.78 -11.05 2.99
C LEU A 47 -5.99 -10.11 2.82
N GLY A 48 -5.77 -8.84 2.48
CA GLY A 48 -6.83 -7.87 2.20
C GLY A 48 -7.37 -7.12 3.41
N ALA A 49 -6.64 -7.12 4.53
CA ALA A 49 -7.09 -6.50 5.78
C ALA A 49 -7.45 -5.01 5.60
N LEU A 50 -6.58 -4.24 4.93
CA LEU A 50 -6.86 -2.84 4.60
C LEU A 50 -7.76 -2.72 3.36
N THR A 51 -7.57 -3.58 2.35
CA THR A 51 -8.42 -3.67 1.15
C THR A 51 -9.91 -3.67 1.49
N PHE A 52 -10.34 -4.64 2.30
CA PHE A 52 -11.75 -4.82 2.66
C PHE A 52 -12.26 -3.76 3.64
N ALA A 53 -11.36 -3.09 4.35
CA ALA A 53 -11.72 -1.96 5.20
C ALA A 53 -11.94 -0.66 4.40
N ILE A 54 -11.28 -0.50 3.24
CA ILE A 54 -11.39 0.70 2.38
C ILE A 54 -12.52 0.57 1.35
N LEU A 55 -12.75 -0.62 0.80
CA LEU A 55 -13.78 -0.88 -0.24
C LEU A 55 -15.18 -0.31 0.04
N PRO A 56 -15.70 -0.26 1.28
CA PRO A 56 -16.99 0.35 1.58
C PRO A 56 -17.06 1.85 1.26
N TYR A 57 -15.93 2.56 1.30
CA TYR A 57 -15.87 4.02 1.19
C TYR A 57 -15.62 4.53 -0.22
N VAL A 58 -15.11 3.68 -1.12
CA VAL A 58 -14.69 4.08 -2.47
C VAL A 58 -15.56 3.45 -3.55
N ASN A 59 -15.60 4.11 -4.71
CA ASN A 59 -16.22 3.56 -5.91
C ASN A 59 -15.35 2.47 -6.55
N HIS A 60 -14.02 2.58 -6.42
CA HIS A 60 -13.07 1.64 -6.99
C HIS A 60 -11.76 1.62 -6.19
N LEU A 61 -11.18 0.43 -6.02
CA LEU A 61 -9.87 0.23 -5.43
C LEU A 61 -9.02 -0.65 -6.35
N GLN A 62 -7.81 -0.20 -6.64
CA GLN A 62 -6.81 -1.02 -7.31
C GLN A 62 -5.84 -1.59 -6.26
N ALA A 63 -5.46 -2.85 -6.40
CA ALA A 63 -4.51 -3.51 -5.52
C ALA A 63 -3.36 -4.10 -6.34
N ILE A 64 -2.11 -3.82 -5.94
CA ILE A 64 -0.91 -4.36 -6.58
C ILE A 64 -0.28 -5.39 -5.65
N GLU A 65 -0.26 -6.66 -6.07
CA GLU A 65 0.26 -7.77 -5.29
C GLU A 65 1.23 -8.62 -6.11
N LEU A 66 2.43 -8.87 -5.57
CA LEU A 66 3.45 -9.66 -6.24
C LEU A 66 3.22 -11.17 -6.02
N ASP A 67 2.72 -11.56 -4.85
CA ASP A 67 2.47 -12.95 -4.51
C ASP A 67 1.19 -13.47 -5.19
N ARG A 68 1.38 -14.37 -6.16
CA ARG A 68 0.30 -15.00 -6.91
C ARG A 68 -0.79 -15.60 -6.02
N ASP A 69 -0.40 -16.24 -4.92
CA ASP A 69 -1.36 -16.95 -4.06
C ASP A 69 -2.25 -15.95 -3.30
N LEU A 70 -1.69 -14.81 -2.90
CA LEU A 70 -2.43 -13.72 -2.25
C LEU A 70 -3.30 -12.95 -3.25
N ALA A 71 -2.78 -12.66 -4.44
CA ALA A 71 -3.57 -12.06 -5.53
C ALA A 71 -4.77 -12.94 -5.90
N MET A 72 -4.57 -14.26 -5.97
CA MET A 72 -5.65 -15.22 -6.20
C MET A 72 -6.66 -15.21 -5.05
N HIS A 73 -6.19 -15.20 -3.79
CA HIS A 73 -7.05 -15.11 -2.62
C HIS A 73 -7.97 -13.89 -2.66
N LEU A 74 -7.43 -12.71 -2.98
CA LEU A 74 -8.22 -11.48 -3.10
C LEU A 74 -9.26 -11.57 -4.22
N THR A 75 -8.92 -12.24 -5.33
CA THR A 75 -9.84 -12.43 -6.48
C THR A 75 -11.06 -13.29 -6.10
N LEU A 76 -10.93 -14.18 -5.11
CA LEU A 76 -12.06 -15.00 -4.63
C LEU A 76 -13.16 -14.18 -3.96
N SER A 77 -12.88 -12.95 -3.51
CA SER A 77 -13.91 -12.03 -3.00
C SER A 77 -14.96 -11.69 -4.05
N LYS A 78 -14.59 -11.71 -5.34
CA LYS A 78 -15.42 -11.27 -6.47
C LYS A 78 -16.02 -9.88 -6.28
N ASP A 79 -15.36 -9.01 -5.51
CA ASP A 79 -15.84 -7.64 -5.31
C ASP A 79 -15.71 -6.85 -6.62
N PRO A 80 -16.81 -6.31 -7.16
CA PRO A 80 -16.78 -5.61 -8.45
C PRO A 80 -16.03 -4.27 -8.39
N LYS A 81 -15.80 -3.73 -7.19
CA LYS A 81 -15.04 -2.49 -6.98
C LYS A 81 -13.53 -2.73 -6.89
N LEU A 82 -13.08 -3.98 -6.79
CA LEU A 82 -11.68 -4.33 -6.62
C LEU A 82 -11.04 -4.78 -7.95
N THR A 83 -9.97 -4.10 -8.37
CA THR A 83 -9.10 -4.57 -9.47
C THR A 83 -7.75 -4.98 -8.91
N ILE A 84 -7.31 -6.19 -9.26
CA ILE A 84 -6.07 -6.78 -8.75
C ILE A 84 -5.05 -6.86 -9.89
N HIS A 85 -3.90 -6.23 -9.67
CA HIS A 85 -2.74 -6.25 -10.56
C HIS A 85 -1.67 -7.16 -9.96
N GLN A 86 -1.51 -8.35 -10.55
CA GLN A 86 -0.48 -9.29 -10.10
C GLN A 86 0.89 -8.94 -10.71
N LEU A 87 1.62 -7.99 -10.13
CA LEU A 87 2.90 -7.50 -10.63
C LEU A 87 3.77 -6.86 -9.54
N ASP A 88 5.03 -6.61 -9.88
CA ASP A 88 5.95 -5.86 -9.02
C ASP A 88 5.60 -4.36 -9.03
N ALA A 89 5.29 -3.78 -7.87
CA ALA A 89 4.94 -2.37 -7.73
C ALA A 89 6.04 -1.42 -8.24
N LEU A 90 7.31 -1.84 -8.20
CA LEU A 90 8.43 -1.07 -8.78
C LEU A 90 8.38 -0.96 -10.31
N ARG A 91 7.56 -1.80 -10.96
CA ARG A 91 7.34 -1.79 -12.41
C ARG A 91 5.99 -1.20 -12.80
N TYR A 92 5.17 -0.82 -11.82
CA TYR A 92 3.89 -0.21 -12.09
C TYR A 92 4.07 1.25 -12.50
N ASP A 93 3.33 1.66 -13.53
CA ASP A 93 3.28 3.03 -14.00
C ASP A 93 2.10 3.75 -13.35
N PHE A 94 2.40 4.53 -12.31
CA PHE A 94 1.42 5.25 -11.51
C PHE A 94 0.78 6.45 -12.25
N LYS A 95 1.16 6.70 -13.51
CA LYS A 95 0.47 7.66 -14.39
C LYS A 95 -0.76 7.05 -15.06
N LYS A 96 -0.85 5.71 -15.12
CA LYS A 96 -1.94 5.02 -15.82
C LYS A 96 -3.27 5.23 -15.09
N GLY A 97 -4.29 5.64 -15.84
CA GLY A 97 -5.64 5.81 -15.31
C GLY A 97 -5.81 7.06 -14.44
N VAL A 98 -4.81 7.95 -14.40
CA VAL A 98 -4.90 9.24 -13.74
C VAL A 98 -5.46 10.24 -14.73
N ASP A 99 -6.70 10.68 -14.48
CA ASP A 99 -7.29 11.77 -15.26
C ASP A 99 -6.50 13.06 -15.02
N LYS A 100 -6.40 13.95 -16.02
CA LYS A 100 -5.61 15.20 -15.88
C LYS A 100 -6.02 16.07 -14.67
N ASN A 101 -7.24 15.89 -14.17
CA ASN A 101 -7.84 16.69 -13.11
C ASN A 101 -7.94 15.96 -11.75
N LYS A 102 -7.54 14.69 -11.66
CA LYS A 102 -7.59 13.92 -10.41
C LYS A 102 -6.22 13.33 -10.13
N LYS A 103 -5.81 13.33 -8.87
CA LYS A 103 -4.58 12.69 -8.41
C LYS A 103 -4.91 11.39 -7.70
N ILE A 104 -3.99 10.42 -7.75
CA ILE A 104 -4.15 9.15 -7.05
C ILE A 104 -3.75 9.27 -5.58
N ARG A 105 -4.34 8.41 -4.75
CA ARG A 105 -3.96 8.22 -3.35
C ARG A 105 -3.38 6.83 -3.20
N VAL A 106 -2.17 6.74 -2.65
CA VAL A 106 -1.47 5.45 -2.54
C VAL A 106 -1.44 5.01 -1.09
N ILE A 107 -1.87 3.79 -0.83
CA ILE A 107 -1.90 3.20 0.50
C ILE A 107 -1.13 1.88 0.51
N GLY A 108 -0.70 1.43 1.68
CA GLY A 108 -0.13 0.08 1.77
C GLY A 108 0.62 -0.20 3.05
N ASN A 109 0.81 -1.49 3.31
CA ASN A 109 1.70 -1.98 4.35
C ASN A 109 2.98 -2.49 3.70
N LEU A 110 3.96 -1.61 3.55
CA LEU A 110 5.06 -1.87 2.63
C LEU A 110 6.05 -2.90 3.23
N PRO A 111 6.45 -3.93 2.46
CA PRO A 111 7.47 -4.87 2.89
C PRO A 111 8.83 -4.18 3.06
N TYR A 112 9.54 -4.51 4.14
CA TYR A 112 10.77 -3.82 4.55
C TYR A 112 11.91 -3.89 3.52
N ASN A 113 11.94 -4.96 2.73
CA ASN A 113 12.97 -5.18 1.72
C ASN A 113 12.79 -4.30 0.48
N ILE A 114 11.58 -3.77 0.24
CA ILE A 114 11.29 -2.95 -0.95
C ILE A 114 10.83 -1.53 -0.61
N SER A 115 10.57 -1.21 0.66
CA SER A 115 9.99 0.08 1.05
C SER A 115 10.82 1.28 0.60
N THR A 116 12.14 1.26 0.74
CA THR A 116 13.01 2.36 0.27
C THR A 116 12.97 2.56 -1.25
N PRO A 117 13.30 1.57 -2.11
CA PRO A 117 13.23 1.74 -3.55
C PRO A 117 11.81 2.07 -4.04
N LEU A 118 10.78 1.55 -3.37
CA LEU A 118 9.39 1.86 -3.71
C LEU A 118 9.02 3.31 -3.41
N LEU A 119 9.47 3.85 -2.28
CA LEU A 119 9.29 5.27 -1.97
C LEU A 119 9.97 6.16 -3.02
N PHE A 120 11.20 5.82 -3.43
CA PHE A 120 11.87 6.55 -4.53
C PHE A 120 11.10 6.48 -5.84
N HIS A 121 10.59 5.29 -6.18
CA HIS A 121 9.77 5.09 -7.37
C HIS A 121 8.52 5.98 -7.31
N LEU A 122 7.75 5.92 -6.22
CA LEU A 122 6.54 6.74 -6.02
C LEU A 122 6.82 8.25 -6.05
N LEU A 123 7.92 8.70 -5.44
CA LEU A 123 8.32 10.12 -5.47
C LEU A 123 8.59 10.63 -6.89
N SER A 124 9.01 9.76 -7.82
CA SER A 124 9.14 10.12 -9.24
C SER A 124 7.80 10.35 -9.96
N PHE A 125 6.68 10.00 -9.31
CA PHE A 125 5.31 10.25 -9.76
C PHE A 125 4.57 11.25 -8.86
N SER A 126 5.26 12.02 -8.03
CA SER A 126 4.66 12.95 -7.05
C SER A 126 3.66 13.94 -7.66
N GLU A 127 3.86 14.35 -8.92
CA GLU A 127 2.91 15.21 -9.64
C GLU A 127 1.52 14.58 -9.80
N TYR A 128 1.44 13.25 -9.88
CA TYR A 128 0.22 12.46 -10.07
C TYR A 128 -0.39 11.97 -8.76
N ILE A 129 0.34 12.08 -7.65
CA ILE A 129 -0.05 11.56 -6.34
C ILE A 129 -0.52 12.72 -5.45
N GLN A 130 -1.70 12.57 -4.85
CA GLN A 130 -2.24 13.53 -3.89
C GLN A 130 -1.58 13.34 -2.53
N ASP A 131 -1.61 12.10 -2.04
CA ASP A 131 -1.05 11.71 -0.76
C ASP A 131 -0.67 10.23 -0.75
N MET A 132 0.13 9.86 0.24
CA MET A 132 0.64 8.52 0.45
C MET A 132 0.50 8.15 1.93
N HIS A 133 -0.14 7.01 2.21
CA HIS A 133 -0.36 6.53 3.57
C HIS A 133 0.23 5.12 3.72
N PHE A 134 1.39 5.03 4.36
CA PHE A 134 2.11 3.77 4.51
C PHE A 134 2.33 3.39 5.96
N MET A 135 2.13 2.10 6.25
CA MET A 135 2.74 1.50 7.42
C MET A 135 4.17 1.09 7.08
N LEU A 136 5.12 1.53 7.91
CA LEU A 136 6.56 1.35 7.71
C LEU A 136 7.21 0.95 9.02
N GLN A 137 8.40 0.34 8.92
CA GLN A 137 9.28 0.18 10.06
C GLN A 137 9.64 1.55 10.65
N LYS A 138 9.63 1.64 11.98
CA LYS A 138 9.90 2.88 12.71
C LYS A 138 11.17 3.60 12.22
N GLU A 139 12.27 2.87 12.03
CA GLU A 139 13.56 3.44 11.58
C GLU A 139 13.48 4.04 10.17
N VAL A 140 12.64 3.48 9.27
CA VAL A 140 12.43 4.02 7.93
C VAL A 140 11.61 5.30 8.01
N ALA A 141 10.54 5.29 8.81
CA ALA A 141 9.72 6.48 9.06
C ALA A 141 10.53 7.63 9.68
N GLU A 142 11.37 7.33 10.67
CA GLU A 142 12.26 8.31 11.32
C GLU A 142 13.24 8.94 10.33
N ARG A 143 13.75 8.17 9.37
CA ARG A 143 14.62 8.69 8.30
C ARG A 143 13.88 9.59 7.32
N LEU A 144 12.62 9.28 6.99
CA LEU A 144 11.82 10.13 6.09
C LEU A 144 11.60 11.52 6.69
N VAL A 145 11.36 11.61 7.99
CA VAL A 145 11.10 12.88 8.70
C VAL A 145 12.36 13.47 9.38
N GLY A 146 13.53 12.90 9.09
CA GLY A 146 14.80 13.33 9.68
C GLY A 146 15.06 14.81 9.38
N LYS A 147 15.31 15.61 10.42
CA LYS A 147 15.66 17.03 10.25
C LYS A 147 17.14 17.19 9.97
N CYS A 148 17.52 18.23 9.24
CA CYS A 148 18.93 18.56 9.01
C CYS A 148 19.71 18.56 10.35
N SER A 149 20.94 18.05 10.33
CA SER A 149 21.81 17.88 11.51
C SER A 149 21.35 16.84 12.55
N THR A 150 20.47 15.91 12.19
CA THR A 150 20.12 14.74 13.02
C THR A 150 20.71 13.44 12.49
N LYS A 151 20.89 12.41 13.33
CA LYS A 151 21.36 11.08 12.90
C LYS A 151 20.41 10.40 11.89
N ALA A 152 19.14 10.78 11.89
CA ALA A 152 18.14 10.28 10.97
C ALA A 152 18.14 11.01 9.61
N TYR A 153 18.81 12.16 9.51
CA TYR A 153 18.91 12.93 8.26
C TYR A 153 19.74 12.17 7.22
N GLY A 154 19.19 12.02 6.03
CA GLY A 154 19.90 11.40 4.92
C GLY A 154 19.16 11.56 3.61
N ARG A 155 19.50 10.71 2.63
CA ARG A 155 18.94 10.77 1.27
C ARG A 155 17.41 10.74 1.25
N LEU A 156 16.77 9.98 2.13
CA LEU A 156 15.31 9.93 2.23
C LEU A 156 14.71 11.25 2.72
N SER A 157 15.34 11.90 3.70
CA SER A 157 14.87 13.17 4.25
C SER A 157 14.93 14.30 3.22
N VAL A 158 16.02 14.37 2.44
CA VAL A 158 16.23 15.38 1.38
C VAL A 158 15.23 15.26 0.24
N MET A 159 14.66 14.07 0.02
CA MET A 159 13.80 13.82 -1.13
C MET A 159 12.31 14.03 -0.81
N VAL A 160 11.96 14.06 0.49
CA VAL A 160 10.60 14.33 0.96
C VAL A 160 10.45 15.79 1.42
N GLY A 161 11.52 16.39 1.98
CA GLY A 161 11.54 17.79 2.40
C GLY A 161 11.88 18.74 1.27
#